data_AF-A0A5E4N381-F1
#
_entry.id   AF-A0A5E4N381-F1
#
_cell.length_a   1.000
_cell.length_b   1.000
_cell.length_c   1.000
_cell.angle_alpha   90.00
_cell.angle_beta   90.00
_cell.angle_gamma   90.00
#
_symmetry.space_group_name_H-M   'P 1'
#
loop_
_entity.id
_entity.type
_entity.pdbx_description
1 polymer ?
#
loop_
_entity_poly.entity_id
_entity_poly.type
_entity_poly.pdbx_seq_one_letter_code
_entity_poly.pdbx_strand_id
1 'polypeptide(L)'
;LWKASKQALYFKITTPPIKKSDRSFTVSDTEKAELFKNHLFNVFQPHQDILSVNSDTILSGLDMPLPLSSSIKHFSPSDIKFAIQKHTHRKSPGFDLITAEEARCLPKRATVLLTHIYNAILRLSYFPLLWKFSKIVLFPKPNKPPDL
;
A
#
# COMPACT_ATOMS: atom_id res chain seq x y z
N LEU A 1 32.89 0.09 -16.47
CA LEU A 1 32.67 0.99 -17.63
C LEU A 1 31.19 1.06 -18.04
N TRP A 2 30.52 -0.05 -18.40
CA TRP A 2 29.11 -0.05 -18.84
C TRP A 2 28.09 0.68 -17.93
N LYS A 3 28.11 0.43 -16.61
CA LYS A 3 27.17 1.09 -15.67
C LYS A 3 27.36 2.61 -15.64
N ALA A 4 28.62 3.08 -15.67
CA ALA A 4 28.94 4.51 -15.65
C ALA A 4 28.53 5.19 -16.97
N SER A 5 28.81 4.57 -18.12
CA SER A 5 28.37 5.10 -19.43
C SER A 5 26.85 5.10 -19.57
N LYS A 6 26.16 4.06 -19.11
CA LYS A 6 24.69 4.01 -19.11
C LYS A 6 24.08 5.10 -18.24
N GLN A 7 24.69 5.40 -17.09
CA GLN A 7 24.22 6.46 -16.20
C GLN A 7 24.52 7.86 -16.75
N ALA A 8 25.67 8.05 -17.40
CA ALA A 8 26.03 9.31 -18.06
C ALA A 8 25.15 9.62 -19.29
N LEU A 9 24.73 8.57 -20.02
CA LEU A 9 23.82 8.70 -21.16
C LEU A 9 22.33 8.66 -20.77
N TYR A 10 22.03 8.53 -19.47
CA TYR A 10 20.66 8.50 -19.00
C TYR A 10 20.08 9.93 -18.98
N PHE A 11 19.38 10.28 -20.05
CA PHE A 11 18.59 11.51 -20.09
C PHE A 11 17.41 11.38 -19.12
N LYS A 12 17.42 12.17 -18.05
CA LYS A 12 16.26 12.28 -17.16
C LYS A 12 15.16 13.02 -17.92
N ILE A 13 14.11 12.29 -18.30
CA ILE A 13 12.88 12.91 -18.78
C ILE A 13 12.35 13.78 -17.63
N THR A 14 12.33 15.08 -17.83
CA THR A 14 11.78 16.01 -16.85
C THR A 14 10.27 15.99 -16.98
N THR A 15 9.58 15.58 -15.93
CA THR A 15 8.11 15.70 -15.89
C THR A 15 7.75 17.18 -15.76
N PRO A 16 6.89 17.73 -16.64
CA PRO A 16 6.49 19.13 -16.55
C PRO A 16 5.73 19.40 -15.24
N PRO A 17 5.64 20.67 -14.83
CA PRO A 17 4.79 21.09 -13.73
C PRO A 17 3.33 20.68 -13.96
N ILE A 18 2.62 20.34 -12.89
CA ILE A 18 1.21 19.96 -13.01
C ILE A 18 0.38 21.23 -13.14
N LYS A 19 -0.56 21.20 -14.08
CA LYS A 19 -1.53 22.28 -14.27
C LYS A 19 -2.67 22.15 -13.26
N LYS A 20 -2.97 23.24 -12.58
CA LYS A 20 -4.10 23.37 -11.65
C LYS A 20 -5.41 23.65 -12.39
N SER A 21 -6.53 23.59 -11.67
CA SER A 21 -7.86 23.94 -12.17
C SER A 21 -7.97 25.40 -12.61
N ASP A 22 -7.24 26.31 -11.96
CA ASP A 22 -7.15 27.73 -12.29
C ASP A 22 -6.24 28.04 -13.50
N ARG A 23 -5.72 27.00 -14.17
CA ARG A 23 -4.73 27.05 -15.27
C ARG A 23 -3.33 27.51 -14.87
N SER A 24 -3.05 27.78 -13.61
CA SER A 24 -1.69 27.99 -13.11
C SER A 24 -0.93 26.67 -12.98
N PHE A 25 0.38 26.75 -12.76
CA PHE A 25 1.24 25.57 -12.58
C PHE A 25 1.68 25.42 -11.13
N THR A 26 1.90 24.18 -10.70
CA THR A 26 2.52 23.90 -9.40
C THR A 26 4.00 24.31 -9.41
N VAL A 27 4.44 25.03 -8.39
CA VAL A 27 5.81 25.57 -8.28
C VAL A 27 6.67 24.73 -7.32
N SER A 28 6.04 24.02 -6.38
CA SER A 28 6.74 23.18 -5.38
C SER A 28 6.24 21.74 -5.35
N ASP A 29 7.09 20.83 -4.86
CA ASP A 29 6.72 19.42 -4.66
C ASP A 29 5.59 19.26 -3.63
N THR A 30 5.54 20.12 -2.61
CA THR A 30 4.47 20.13 -1.61
C THR A 30 3.13 20.48 -2.25
N GLU A 31 3.10 21.50 -3.10
CA GLU A 31 1.91 21.91 -3.83
C GLU A 31 1.44 20.82 -4.82
N LYS A 32 2.41 20.13 -5.45
CA LYS A 32 2.16 18.97 -6.31
C LYS A 32 1.50 17.83 -5.53
N ALA A 33 2.03 17.51 -4.35
CA ALA A 33 1.50 16.46 -3.48
C ALA A 33 0.08 16.80 -2.97
N GLU A 34 -0.15 18.06 -2.56
CA GLU A 34 -1.47 18.54 -2.13
C GLU A 34 -2.51 18.46 -3.25
N LEU A 35 -2.15 18.86 -4.47
CA LEU A 35 -3.02 18.74 -5.63
C LEU A 35 -3.40 17.27 -5.88
N PHE A 36 -2.42 16.36 -5.88
CA PHE A 36 -2.68 14.94 -6.05
C PHE A 36 -3.54 14.36 -4.93
N LYS A 37 -3.29 14.73 -3.68
CA LYS A 37 -4.09 14.31 -2.52
C LYS A 37 -5.56 14.67 -2.75
N ASN A 38 -5.84 15.92 -3.10
CA ASN A 38 -7.20 16.40 -3.32
C ASN A 38 -7.85 15.70 -4.52
N HIS A 39 -7.09 15.50 -5.61
CA HIS A 39 -7.58 14.77 -6.77
C HIS A 39 -7.96 13.32 -6.43
N LEU A 40 -7.06 12.57 -5.78
CA LEU A 40 -7.31 11.18 -5.39
C LEU A 40 -8.48 11.08 -4.42
N PHE A 41 -8.57 11.99 -3.44
CA PHE A 41 -9.68 12.04 -2.51
C PHE A 41 -11.02 12.18 -3.23
N ASN A 42 -11.11 13.08 -4.22
CA ASN A 42 -12.35 13.30 -4.97
C ASN A 42 -12.68 12.14 -5.93
N VAL A 43 -11.67 11.48 -6.51
CA VAL A 43 -11.86 10.36 -7.45
C VAL A 43 -12.30 9.09 -6.73
N PHE A 44 -11.71 8.79 -5.56
CA PHE A 44 -12.01 7.58 -4.79
C PHE A 44 -13.15 7.77 -3.79
N GLN A 45 -14.23 8.40 -4.24
CA GLN A 45 -15.49 8.45 -3.50
C GLN A 45 -16.41 7.29 -3.91
N PRO A 46 -17.21 6.74 -3.00
CA PRO A 46 -18.26 5.79 -3.35
C PRO A 46 -19.18 6.37 -4.43
N HIS A 47 -19.48 5.59 -5.46
CA HIS A 47 -20.39 6.01 -6.52
C HIS A 47 -21.80 6.16 -5.95
N GLN A 48 -22.45 7.29 -6.18
CA GLN A 48 -23.79 7.58 -5.64
C GLN A 48 -24.82 6.52 -6.08
N ASP A 49 -24.78 6.14 -7.36
CA ASP A 49 -25.65 5.09 -7.93
C ASP A 49 -25.41 3.66 -7.39
N ILE A 50 -24.32 3.44 -6.63
CA ILE A 50 -24.01 2.15 -5.99
C ILE A 50 -24.39 2.16 -4.49
N LEU A 51 -24.79 3.32 -3.93
CA LEU A 51 -25.36 3.40 -2.58
C LEU A 51 -26.73 2.71 -2.60
N SER A 52 -26.64 1.42 -2.31
CA SER A 52 -27.52 0.34 -2.72
C SER A 52 -28.82 0.29 -1.92
N VAL A 53 -29.85 -0.24 -2.55
CA VAL A 53 -31.11 -0.78 -2.01
C VAL A 53 -30.93 -1.67 -0.74
N ASN A 54 -29.71 -2.09 -0.42
CA ASN A 54 -29.36 -2.94 0.73
C ASN A 54 -28.38 -2.30 1.74
N SER A 55 -28.20 -0.97 1.75
CA SER A 55 -27.31 -0.29 2.72
C SER A 55 -27.62 -0.70 4.16
N ASP A 56 -28.90 -0.77 4.50
CA ASP A 56 -29.36 -1.05 5.86
C ASP A 56 -29.13 -2.51 6.24
N THR A 57 -29.23 -3.44 5.28
CA THR A 57 -28.91 -4.86 5.46
C THR A 57 -27.41 -5.08 5.67
N ILE A 58 -26.56 -4.31 4.98
CA ILE A 58 -25.11 -4.38 5.16
C ILE A 58 -24.70 -3.78 6.51
N LEU A 59 -25.24 -2.62 6.87
CA LEU A 59 -24.96 -1.95 8.14
C LEU A 59 -25.42 -2.80 9.33
N SER A 60 -26.64 -3.34 9.27
CA SER A 60 -27.13 -4.28 10.30
C SER A 60 -26.28 -5.55 10.36
N GLY A 61 -25.78 -6.05 9.23
CA GLY A 61 -24.84 -7.17 9.20
C GLY A 61 -23.47 -6.88 9.83
N LEU A 62 -23.00 -5.63 9.78
CA LEU A 62 -21.75 -5.21 10.44
C LEU A 62 -21.90 -5.08 11.96
N ASP A 63 -23.09 -4.74 12.43
CA ASP A 63 -23.43 -4.64 13.85
C ASP A 63 -23.76 -6.01 14.48
N MET A 64 -24.00 -7.04 13.67
CA MET A 64 -24.23 -8.39 14.17
C MET A 64 -22.95 -8.97 14.79
N PRO A 65 -23.05 -9.62 15.97
CA PRO A 65 -21.91 -10.31 16.57
C PRO A 65 -21.37 -11.37 15.61
N LEU A 66 -20.03 -11.43 15.51
CA LEU A 66 -19.35 -12.38 14.64
C LEU A 66 -19.87 -13.80 14.93
N PRO A 67 -20.26 -14.57 13.89
CA PRO A 67 -20.68 -15.95 14.09
C PRO A 67 -19.54 -16.71 14.79
N LEU A 68 -19.91 -17.60 15.73
CA LEU A 68 -18.99 -18.55 16.36
C LEU A 68 -18.46 -19.51 15.28
N SER A 69 -17.54 -19.04 14.45
CA SER A 69 -16.95 -19.82 13.38
C SER A 69 -16.08 -20.91 13.98
N SER A 70 -15.86 -21.97 13.19
CA SER A 70 -14.81 -22.94 13.47
C SER A 70 -13.47 -22.22 13.72
N SER A 71 -12.65 -22.80 14.60
CA SER A 71 -11.36 -22.21 14.97
C SER A 71 -10.52 -21.95 13.73
N ILE A 72 -10.20 -20.68 13.47
CA ILE A 72 -9.29 -20.31 12.38
C ILE A 72 -7.96 -21.02 12.61
N LYS A 73 -7.44 -21.68 11.57
CA LYS A 73 -6.15 -22.37 11.66
C LYS A 73 -5.05 -21.35 12.00
N HIS A 74 -4.35 -21.61 13.10
CA HIS A 74 -3.19 -20.82 13.50
C HIS A 74 -2.03 -20.99 12.52
N PHE A 75 -1.23 -19.93 12.38
CA PHE A 75 0.04 -19.97 11.68
C PHE A 75 1.10 -20.63 12.54
N SER A 76 1.94 -21.44 11.90
CA SER A 76 3.19 -21.97 12.46
C SER A 76 4.38 -21.08 12.07
N PRO A 77 5.51 -21.14 12.80
CA PRO A 77 6.74 -20.43 12.40
C PRO A 77 7.24 -20.83 11.01
N SER A 78 6.99 -22.07 10.58
CA SER A 78 7.26 -22.53 9.22
C SER A 78 6.40 -21.81 8.18
N ASP A 79 5.12 -21.56 8.46
CA ASP A 79 4.24 -20.83 7.55
C ASP A 79 4.75 -19.39 7.36
N ILE A 80 5.14 -18.74 8.45
CA ILE A 80 5.69 -17.37 8.41
C ILE A 80 7.01 -17.34 7.63
N LYS A 81 7.91 -18.28 7.90
CA LYS A 81 9.19 -18.39 7.17
C LYS A 81 8.96 -18.63 5.69
N PHE A 82 8.04 -19.53 5.34
CA PHE A 82 7.69 -19.82 3.94
C PHE A 82 7.12 -18.58 3.24
N ALA A 83 6.22 -17.84 3.90
CA ALA A 83 5.65 -16.61 3.36
C ALA A 83 6.72 -15.55 3.07
N ILE A 84 7.66 -15.34 4.00
CA ILE A 84 8.79 -14.40 3.83
C ILE A 84 9.69 -14.83 2.65
N GLN A 85 9.98 -16.12 2.53
CA GLN A 85 10.83 -16.65 1.45
C GLN A 85 10.16 -16.58 0.07
N LYS A 86 8.85 -16.81 0.01
CA LYS A 86 8.06 -16.75 -1.23
C LYS A 86 7.88 -15.31 -1.73
N HIS A 87 7.99 -14.31 -0.84
CA HIS A 87 7.79 -12.90 -1.21
C HIS A 87 8.82 -12.42 -2.25
N THR A 88 8.38 -11.61 -3.22
CA THR A 88 9.24 -11.13 -4.32
C THR A 88 10.24 -10.06 -3.89
N HIS A 89 11.50 -10.18 -4.33
CA HIS A 89 12.61 -9.28 -3.98
C HIS A 89 12.48 -7.82 -4.43
N ARG A 90 11.71 -7.55 -5.48
CA ARG A 90 11.71 -6.23 -6.14
C ARG A 90 10.50 -5.38 -5.77
N LYS A 91 10.04 -5.50 -4.53
CA LYS A 91 8.94 -4.69 -4.00
C LYS A 91 9.53 -3.54 -3.19
N SER A 92 8.84 -2.40 -3.23
CA SER A 92 9.18 -1.27 -2.37
C SER A 92 8.92 -1.66 -0.91
N PRO A 93 9.79 -1.24 0.03
CA PRO A 93 9.53 -1.45 1.44
C PRO A 93 8.27 -0.67 1.88
N GLY A 94 7.70 -1.10 3.01
CA GLY A 94 6.58 -0.41 3.64
C GLY A 94 6.98 0.90 4.31
N PHE A 95 6.09 1.43 5.15
CA PHE A 95 6.36 2.62 5.96
C PHE A 95 7.52 2.41 6.95
N ASP A 96 7.70 1.19 7.42
CA ASP A 96 8.77 0.76 8.34
C ASP A 96 10.15 0.62 7.66
N LEU A 97 10.22 0.82 6.35
CA LEU A 97 11.42 0.67 5.52
C LEU A 97 12.02 -0.75 5.49
N ILE A 98 11.30 -1.76 5.99
CA ILE A 98 11.77 -3.15 5.97
C ILE A 98 11.66 -3.70 4.55
N THR A 99 12.80 -4.06 3.98
CA THR A 99 12.91 -4.66 2.65
C THR A 99 12.66 -6.17 2.66
N ALA A 100 12.41 -6.75 1.48
CA ALA A 100 12.27 -8.19 1.33
C ALA A 100 13.56 -8.94 1.71
N GLU A 101 14.71 -8.34 1.46
CA GLU A 101 16.03 -8.84 1.87
C GLU A 101 16.17 -8.88 3.40
N GLU A 102 15.85 -7.77 4.07
CA GLU A 102 15.93 -7.69 5.54
C GLU A 102 14.94 -8.65 6.21
N ALA A 103 13.72 -8.77 5.68
CA ALA A 103 12.73 -9.71 6.19
C ALA A 103 13.22 -11.17 6.15
N ARG A 104 14.04 -11.55 5.16
CA ARG A 104 14.60 -12.90 5.04
C ARG A 104 15.77 -13.16 5.97
N CYS A 105 16.45 -12.10 6.39
CA CYS A 105 17.53 -12.16 7.37
C CYS A 105 17.03 -12.15 8.82
N LEU A 106 15.71 -12.17 9.04
CA LEU A 106 15.14 -12.14 10.39
C LEU A 106 15.63 -13.33 11.24
N PRO A 107 16.04 -13.09 12.50
CA PRO A 107 16.44 -14.16 13.40
C PRO A 107 15.22 -15.01 13.77
N LYS A 108 15.46 -16.28 14.15
CA LYS A 108 14.39 -17.22 14.55
C LYS A 108 13.45 -16.63 15.62
N ARG A 109 13.99 -15.88 16.58
CA ARG A 109 13.21 -15.20 17.62
C ARG A 109 12.18 -14.21 17.04
N ALA A 110 12.57 -13.46 16.00
CA ALA A 110 11.65 -12.55 15.32
C ALA A 110 10.56 -13.32 14.54
N THR A 111 10.89 -14.44 13.87
CA THR A 111 9.89 -15.29 13.22
C THR A 111 8.86 -15.83 14.22
N VAL A 112 9.31 -16.26 15.40
CA VAL A 112 8.41 -16.72 16.48
C VAL A 112 7.53 -15.58 16.99
N LEU A 113 8.10 -14.40 17.23
CA LEU A 113 7.33 -13.22 17.62
C LEU A 113 6.25 -12.86 16.60
N LEU A 114 6.60 -12.81 15.31
CA LEU A 114 5.64 -12.56 14.24
C LEU A 114 4.52 -13.60 14.23
N THR A 115 4.85 -14.88 14.45
CA THR A 115 3.86 -15.95 14.56
C THR A 115 2.84 -15.68 15.67
N HIS A 116 3.31 -15.25 16.85
CA HIS A 116 2.42 -14.88 17.96
C HIS A 116 1.54 -13.67 17.63
N ILE A 117 2.11 -12.64 16.98
CA ILE A 117 1.36 -11.45 16.57
C ILE A 117 0.25 -11.82 15.59
N TYR A 118 0.56 -12.57 14.53
CA TYR A 118 -0.45 -12.97 13.54
C TYR A 118 -1.54 -13.86 14.14
N ASN A 119 -1.18 -14.78 15.04
CA ASN A 119 -2.16 -15.61 15.73
C ASN A 119 -3.03 -14.79 16.71
N ALA A 120 -2.47 -13.76 17.34
CA ALA A 120 -3.25 -12.84 18.16
C ALA A 120 -4.21 -12.01 17.31
N ILE A 121 -3.80 -11.54 16.14
CA ILE A 121 -4.65 -10.84 15.16
C ILE A 121 -5.85 -11.70 14.78
N LEU A 122 -5.63 -12.99 14.45
CA LEU A 122 -6.71 -13.92 14.13
C LEU A 122 -7.66 -14.15 15.30
N ARG A 123 -7.11 -14.34 16.52
CA ARG A 123 -7.89 -14.58 17.74
C ARG A 123 -8.73 -13.37 18.16
N LEU A 124 -8.21 -12.16 17.96
CA LEU A 124 -8.86 -10.91 18.35
C LEU A 124 -9.71 -10.32 17.22
N SER A 125 -9.67 -10.91 16.02
CA SER A 125 -10.27 -10.35 14.80
C SER A 125 -9.91 -8.87 14.59
N TYR A 126 -8.68 -8.49 14.94
CA TYR A 126 -8.24 -7.10 14.97
C TYR A 126 -7.03 -6.88 14.07
N PHE A 127 -7.13 -5.90 13.17
CA PHE A 127 -6.02 -5.45 12.34
C PHE A 127 -5.31 -4.25 12.96
N PRO A 128 -3.96 -4.26 13.07
CA PRO A 128 -3.20 -3.13 13.57
C PRO A 128 -3.49 -1.84 12.80
N LEU A 129 -3.64 -0.72 13.50
CA LEU A 129 -3.83 0.59 12.86
C LEU A 129 -2.72 0.95 11.87
N LEU A 130 -1.49 0.53 12.16
CA LEU A 130 -0.34 0.74 11.27
C LEU A 130 -0.55 0.16 9.86
N TRP A 131 -1.37 -0.89 9.70
CA TRP A 131 -1.67 -1.46 8.38
C TRP A 131 -2.60 -0.58 7.53
N LYS A 132 -3.28 0.39 8.15
CA LYS A 132 -4.13 1.38 7.44
C LYS A 132 -3.33 2.56 6.91
N PHE A 133 -2.07 2.73 7.33
CA PHE A 133 -1.20 3.77 6.80
C PHE A 133 -0.60 3.32 5.47
N SER A 134 -0.56 4.23 4.50
CA SER A 134 0.07 4.00 3.20
C SER A 134 0.82 5.24 2.73
N LYS A 135 1.92 5.01 2.01
CA LYS A 135 2.66 6.04 1.29
C LYS A 135 2.33 5.91 -0.19
N ILE A 136 1.68 6.92 -0.75
CA ILE A 136 1.33 6.96 -2.17
C ILE A 136 2.44 7.68 -2.92
N VAL A 137 3.02 6.99 -3.91
CA VAL A 137 4.02 7.58 -4.83
C VAL A 137 3.46 7.47 -6.24
N LEU A 138 3.25 8.63 -6.87
CA LEU A 138 2.70 8.71 -8.22
C LEU A 138 3.84 8.83 -9.23
N PHE A 139 3.76 8.05 -10.30
CA PHE A 139 4.68 8.09 -11.42
C PHE A 139 3.90 8.23 -12.73
N PRO A 140 4.44 8.97 -13.72
CA PRO A 140 3.82 9.07 -15.03
C PRO A 140 3.77 7.69 -15.67
N LYS A 141 2.65 7.38 -16.33
CA LYS A 141 2.53 6.13 -17.09
C LYS A 141 3.51 6.18 -18.27
N PRO A 142 4.21 5.08 -18.58
CA PRO A 142 5.07 5.02 -19.76
C PRO A 142 4.23 5.25 -21.02
N ASN A 143 4.81 5.90 -22.02
CA ASN A 143 4.21 6.17 -23.34
C ASN A 143 2.96 7.09 -23.33
N LYS A 144 2.69 7.81 -22.23
CA LYS A 144 1.71 8.89 -22.23
C LYS A 144 2.40 10.25 -22.44
N PRO A 145 1.75 11.18 -23.16
CA PRO A 145 2.22 12.56 -23.23
C PRO A 145 2.40 13.12 -21.82
N PRO A 146 3.50 13.83 -21.55
CA PRO A 146 3.76 14.42 -20.24
C PRO A 146 2.80 15.58 -19.89
N ASP A 147 2.07 16.08 -20.89
CA ASP A 147 1.27 17.30 -20.83
C ASP A 147 -0.26 17.05 -20.75
N LEU A 148 -0.68 15.78 -20.66
CA LEU A 148 -2.08 15.36 -20.51
C LEU A 148 -2.49 15.15 -19.06
#